data_AF-A0A354Q4Z1-F1
#
_entry.id   AF-A0A354Q4Z1-F1
#
_cell.length_a   1.000
_cell.length_b   1.000
_cell.length_c   1.000
_cell.angle_alpha   90.00
_cell.angle_beta   90.00
_cell.angle_gamma   90.00
#
_symmetry.space_group_name_H-M   'P 1'
#
loop_
_entity.id
_entity.type
_entity.pdbx_description
1 polymer ?
#
loop_
_entity_poly.entity_id
_entity_poly.type
_entity_poly.pdbx_seq_one_letter_code
_entity_poly.pdbx_strand_id
1 'polypeptide(L)' 'GIDSILKKIGEESAEVILATKNENRKEQIHEITDLWFHLLILMGYQGITIEDISQELKKRFGQSGLEEKVQR' A
#
# COMPACT_ATOMS: atom_id res chain seq x y z
N GLY A 1 -1.13 -0.72 -20.25
CA GLY A 1 -0.32 0.50 -20.04
C GLY A 1 -0.73 1.15 -18.73
N ILE A 2 -0.15 2.32 -18.41
CA ILE A 2 -0.35 3.01 -17.13
C ILE A 2 -1.83 3.21 -16.76
N ASP A 3 -2.68 3.61 -17.72
CA ASP A 3 -4.11 3.86 -17.48
C ASP A 3 -4.86 2.63 -16.96
N SER A 4 -4.51 1.44 -17.47
CA SER A 4 -5.11 0.18 -17.02
C SER A 4 -4.70 -0.18 -15.59
N ILE A 5 -3.47 0.14 -15.21
CA ILE A 5 -2.95 -0.10 -13.85
C ILE A 5 -3.67 0.83 -12.88
N LEU A 6 -3.76 2.13 -13.21
CA LEU A 6 -4.43 3.12 -12.37
C LEU A 6 -5.93 2.84 -12.23
N LYS A 7 -6.59 2.39 -13.30
CA LYS A 7 -8.00 1.98 -13.25
C LYS A 7 -8.21 0.84 -12.24
N LYS A 8 -7.37 -0.20 -12.28
CA LYS A 8 -7.47 -1.33 -11.33
C LYS A 8 -7.21 -0.87 -9.90
N ILE A 9 -6.17 -0.07 -9.65
CA ILE A 9 -5.91 0.47 -8.30
C ILE A 9 -7.13 1.22 -7.74
N GLY A 10 -7.81 2.02 -8.57
CA GLY A 10 -9.03 2.73 -8.17
C GLY A 10 -10.21 1.80 -7.86
N GLU A 11 -10.40 0.76 -8.68
CA GLU A 11 -11.41 -0.29 -8.48
C GLU A 11 -11.18 -1.05 -7.18
N GLU A 12 -9.98 -1.63 -6.99
CA GLU A 12 -9.65 -2.40 -5.80
C GLU A 12 -9.71 -1.58 -4.51
N SER A 13 -9.33 -0.29 -4.58
CA SER A 13 -9.47 0.61 -3.44
C SER A 13 -10.93 0.78 -3.01
N ALA A 14 -11.87 0.86 -3.97
CA ALA A 14 -13.29 0.93 -3.67
C ALA A 14 -13.83 -0.39 -3.12
N GLU A 15 -13.36 -1.52 -3.66
CA GLU A 15 -13.76 -2.85 -3.22
C GLU A 15 -13.27 -3.17 -1.80
N VAL A 16 -12.03 -2.78 -1.43
CA VAL A 16 -11.54 -2.84 -0.03
C VAL A 16 -12.46 -2.07 0.91
N ILE A 17 -12.90 -0.87 0.53
CA ILE A 17 -13.82 -0.05 1.35
C ILE A 17 -15.14 -0.78 1.55
N LEU A 18 -15.72 -1.34 0.48
CA LEU A 18 -17.00 -2.06 0.52
C LEU A 18 -16.89 -3.35 1.34
N ALA A 19 -15.87 -4.17 1.09
CA ALA A 19 -15.61 -5.42 1.82
C ALA A 19 -15.41 -5.17 3.32
N THR A 20 -14.73 -4.07 3.67
CA THR A 20 -14.57 -3.64 5.07
C THR A 20 -15.92 -3.28 5.68
N LYS A 21 -16.73 -2.48 4.98
CA LYS A 21 -18.03 -2.02 5.45
C LYS A 21 -19.06 -3.15 5.60
N ASN A 22 -18.93 -4.20 4.79
CA ASN A 22 -19.78 -5.39 4.82
C ASN A 22 -19.31 -6.46 5.83
N GLU A 23 -18.25 -6.18 6.60
CA GLU A 23 -17.66 -7.10 7.61
C GLU A 23 -17.28 -8.49 7.04
N ASN A 24 -17.04 -8.58 5.73
CA ASN A 24 -16.69 -9.83 5.06
C ASN A 24 -15.17 -10.04 5.06
N ARG A 25 -14.66 -10.75 6.08
CA ARG A 25 -13.21 -10.97 6.24
C ARG A 25 -12.56 -11.66 5.05
N LYS A 26 -13.26 -12.56 4.35
CA LYS A 26 -12.68 -13.26 3.19
C LYS A 26 -12.49 -12.29 2.03
N GLU A 27 -13.49 -11.47 1.76
CA GLU A 27 -13.45 -10.44 0.72
C GLU A 27 -12.43 -9.36 1.07
N GLN A 28 -12.35 -8.92 2.33
CA GLN A 28 -11.31 -7.98 2.78
C GLN A 28 -9.90 -8.47 2.46
N ILE A 29 -9.59 -9.74 2.79
CA ILE A 29 -8.28 -10.32 2.49
C ILE A 29 -8.06 -10.37 0.97
N HIS A 30 -9.09 -10.69 0.20
CA HIS A 30 -9.02 -10.75 -1.26
C HIS A 30 -8.69 -9.39 -1.86
N GLU A 31 -9.49 -8.36 -1.58
CA GLU A 31 -9.33 -7.04 -2.21
C GLU A 31 -8.08 -6.30 -1.71
N ILE A 32 -7.67 -6.51 -0.45
CA ILE A 32 -6.38 -5.99 0.03
C ILE A 32 -5.23 -6.63 -0.77
N THR A 33 -5.34 -7.93 -1.04
CA THR A 33 -4.31 -8.64 -1.82
C THR A 33 -4.28 -8.15 -3.26
N ASP A 34 -5.43 -7.93 -3.90
CA ASP A 34 -5.48 -7.46 -5.28
C ASP A 34 -4.99 -6.01 -5.41
N LEU A 35 -5.37 -5.14 -4.46
CA LEU A 35 -4.81 -3.80 -4.36
C LEU A 35 -3.28 -3.82 -4.26
N TRP A 36 -2.72 -4.68 -3.39
CA TRP A 36 -1.27 -4.83 -3.25
C TRP A 36 -0.62 -5.33 -4.54
N PHE A 37 -1.22 -6.31 -5.20
CA PHE A 37 -0.75 -6.83 -6.47
C PHE A 37 -0.66 -5.72 -7.53
N HIS A 38 -1.70 -4.92 -7.67
CA HIS A 38 -1.72 -3.81 -8.62
C HIS A 38 -0.75 -2.68 -8.26
N LEU A 39 -0.51 -2.42 -6.97
CA LEU A 39 0.54 -1.51 -6.51
C LEU A 39 1.95 -2.04 -6.86
N LEU A 40 2.20 -3.33 -6.71
CA LEU A 40 3.49 -3.95 -7.09
C LEU A 40 3.73 -3.86 -8.60
N ILE A 41 2.68 -4.05 -9.43
CA ILE A 41 2.77 -3.82 -10.87
C ILE A 41 3.11 -2.36 -11.18
N LEU A 42 2.45 -1.41 -10.52
CA LEU A 42 2.73 0.02 -10.69
C LEU A 42 4.19 0.34 -10.34
N MET A 43 4.69 -0.20 -9.22
CA MET A 43 6.08 -0.05 -8.80
C MET A 43 7.05 -0.53 -9.88
N GLY A 44 6.85 -1.75 -10.39
CA GLY A 44 7.66 -2.29 -11.48
C GLY A 44 7.59 -1.45 -12.76
N TYR A 45 6.40 -0.94 -13.11
CA TYR A 45 6.21 -0.08 -14.28
C TYR A 45 6.92 1.28 -14.15
N GLN A 46 6.97 1.85 -12.95
CA GLN A 46 7.59 3.16 -12.66
C GLN A 46 9.05 3.05 -12.22
N GLY A 47 9.60 1.84 -12.08
CA GLY A 47 10.94 1.63 -11.55
C GLY A 47 11.10 2.00 -10.06
N ILE A 48 10.00 2.02 -9.30
CA ILE A 48 10.01 2.28 -7.86
C ILE A 48 10.35 0.99 -7.13
N THR A 49 11.38 1.04 -6.29
CA THR A 49 11.84 -0.11 -5.51
C THR A 49 11.16 -0.19 -4.15
N ILE A 50 11.20 -1.38 -3.53
CA ILE A 50 10.80 -1.54 -2.13
C ILE A 50 11.68 -0.70 -1.19
N GLU A 51 12.95 -0.49 -1.56
CA GLU A 51 13.86 0.38 -0.83
C GLU A 51 13.36 1.82 -0.80
N ASP A 52 12.91 2.36 -1.94
CA ASP A 52 12.35 3.72 -2.04
C ASP A 52 11.14 3.90 -1.11
N ILE A 53 10.21 2.94 -1.13
CA ILE A 53 9.04 2.91 -0.24
C ILE A 53 9.47 2.78 1.24
N SER A 54 10.44 1.92 1.53
CA SER A 54 10.95 1.69 2.89
C SER A 54 11.59 2.95 3.47
N GLN A 55 12.36 3.71 2.68
CA GLN A 55 12.92 4.99 3.11
C GLN A 55 11.83 6.01 3.41
N GLU A 56 10.77 6.06 2.61
CA GLU A 56 9.64 6.95 2.87
C GLU A 56 8.86 6.54 4.13
N LEU A 57 8.64 5.23 4.32
CA LEU A 57 8.05 4.71 5.57
C LEU A 57 8.92 5.04 6.78
N LYS A 58 10.25 4.93 6.68
CA LYS A 58 11.17 5.31 7.75
C LYS A 58 11.06 6.78 8.10
N LYS A 59 10.84 7.70 7.15
CA LYS A 59 10.56 9.11 7.51
C LYS A 59 9.25 9.25 8.27
N ARG A 60 8.23 8.48 7.88
CA ARG A 60 6.92 8.46 8.55
C ARG A 60 6.98 7.91 9.96
N PHE A 61 7.83 6.90 10.20
CA PHE A 61 8.06 6.29 11.52
C PHE A 61 9.25 6.92 12.28
N GLY A 62 10.10 7.70 11.63
CA GLY A 62 11.30 8.35 12.18
C GLY A 62 11.01 9.60 13.00
N GLN A 63 9.73 9.99 13.12
CA GLN A 63 9.23 10.84 14.20
C GLN A 63 8.58 10.04 15.34
N SER A 64 8.72 8.70 15.37
CA SER A 64 8.18 7.87 16.45
C SER A 64 9.30 7.36 17.36
N GLY A 65 9.77 8.24 18.25
CA GLY A 65 10.30 7.95 19.61
C GLY A 65 11.45 6.97 19.82
N LEU A 66 11.95 6.27 18.80
CA LEU A 66 13.04 5.29 18.91
C LEU A 66 14.41 5.98 18.78
N GLU A 67 14.55 6.98 17.91
CA GLU A 67 15.77 7.79 17.79
C GLU A 67 15.97 8.71 19.01
N GLU A 68 14.88 9.23 19.60
CA GLU A 68 14.93 10.03 20.84
C GLU A 68 15.48 9.26 22.06
N LYS A 69 15.33 7.93 22.09
CA LYS A 69 15.83 7.09 23.18
C LYS A 69 17.29 6.64 23.01
N VAL A 70 17.83 6.73 21.80
CA VAL A 70 19.24 6.37 21.52
C VAL A 70 20.18 7.56 21.73
N GLN A 71 19.65 8.79 21.73
CA GLN A 71 20.39 10.03 22.01
C GLN A 71 20.28 10.55 23.45
N ARG A 72 19.67 9.79 24.38
CA ARG A 72 19.56 10.14 25.80
C ARG A 72 20.43 9.26 26.69
#